data_AF-A0A0D6T8Q9-F1
#
_entry.id   AF-A0A0D6T8Q9-F1
#
_cell.length_a   1.000
_cell.length_b   1.000
_cell.length_c   1.000
_cell.angle_alpha   90.00
_cell.angle_beta   90.00
_cell.angle_gamma   90.00
#
_symmetry.space_group_name_H-M   'P 1'
#
loop_
_entity.id
_entity.type
_entity.pdbx_description
1 polymer ?
#
loop_
_entity_poly.entity_id
_entity_poly.type
_entity_poly.pdbx_seq_one_letter_code
_entity_poly.pdbx_strand_id
1 'polypeptide(L)'
;MSALLAASVAEANTCFPPVQPYVPQEPEAVREYSELIMQDFETYFSQIGVYLQCLDEERQRAFVEAQEVSEQYRKFFAATGR
;
A
#
# COMPACT_ATOMS: atom_id res chain seq x y z
N MET A 1 -18.58 -25.81 -25.76
CA MET A 1 -18.88 -24.83 -24.68
C MET A 1 -17.59 -24.10 -24.37
N SER A 2 -17.40 -22.90 -24.93
CA SER A 2 -16.19 -22.10 -24.67
C SER A 2 -16.30 -21.45 -23.31
N ALA A 3 -15.36 -21.74 -22.41
CA ALA A 3 -15.21 -21.00 -21.17
C ALA A 3 -14.52 -19.67 -21.47
N LEU A 4 -15.26 -18.56 -21.33
CA LEU A 4 -14.68 -17.23 -21.29
C LEU A 4 -14.01 -17.09 -19.93
N LEU A 5 -12.68 -17.25 -19.89
CA LEU A 5 -11.87 -16.80 -18.76
C LEU A 5 -11.88 -15.28 -18.80
N ALA A 6 -12.76 -14.66 -18.00
CA ALA A 6 -12.66 -13.24 -17.71
C ALA A 6 -11.36 -13.03 -16.92
N ALA A 7 -10.30 -12.63 -17.60
CA ALA A 7 -9.12 -12.09 -16.95
C ALA A 7 -9.57 -10.78 -16.30
N SER A 8 -9.72 -10.77 -14.98
CA SER A 8 -9.81 -9.53 -14.22
C SER A 8 -8.47 -8.80 -14.40
N VAL A 9 -8.51 -7.59 -14.94
CA VAL A 9 -7.35 -6.70 -14.89
C VAL A 9 -7.30 -6.18 -13.45
N ALA A 10 -6.41 -6.73 -12.64
CA ALA A 10 -6.19 -6.23 -11.28
C ALA A 10 -5.43 -4.90 -11.38
N GLU A 11 -6.11 -3.79 -11.13
CA GLU A 11 -5.47 -2.49 -10.92
C GLU A 11 -4.96 -2.42 -9.48
N ALA A 12 -3.63 -2.40 -9.32
CA ALA A 12 -3.00 -2.16 -8.02
C ALA A 12 -2.81 -0.65 -7.82
N ASN A 13 -3.19 -0.12 -6.65
CA ASN A 13 -2.81 1.25 -6.32
C ASN A 13 -1.33 1.29 -5.96
N THR A 14 -0.65 2.32 -6.42
CA THR A 14 0.72 2.58 -6.01
C THR A 14 0.70 3.46 -4.76
N CYS A 15 1.14 2.93 -3.63
CA CYS A 15 1.25 3.67 -2.38
C CYS A 15 2.63 4.32 -2.26
N PHE A 16 2.68 5.65 -2.13
CA PHE A 16 3.93 6.40 -2.01
C PHE A 16 4.24 6.73 -0.55
N PRO A 17 5.39 6.31 -0.01
CA PRO A 17 5.78 6.68 1.34
C PRO A 17 6.09 8.19 1.42
N PRO A 18 5.72 8.86 2.52
CA PRO A 18 6.12 10.25 2.73
C PRO A 18 7.63 10.37 2.95
N VAL A 19 8.18 11.54 2.63
CA VAL A 19 9.60 11.84 2.85
C VAL A 19 9.85 12.08 4.34
N GLN A 20 10.89 11.46 4.88
CA GLN A 20 11.28 11.65 6.28
C GLN A 20 11.77 13.10 6.50
N PRO A 21 11.32 13.78 7.56
CA PRO A 21 11.85 15.09 7.95
C PRO A 21 13.35 15.02 8.23
N TYR A 22 14.09 16.05 7.80
CA TYR A 22 15.51 16.17 8.09
C TYR A 22 15.72 16.99 9.37
N VAL A 23 16.55 16.47 10.28
CA VAL A 23 16.97 17.19 11.48
C VAL A 23 18.49 17.39 11.42
N PRO A 24 18.99 18.63 11.40
CA PRO A 24 20.43 18.91 11.44
C PRO A 24 21.07 18.35 12.72
N GLN A 25 22.35 17.93 12.64
CA GLN A 25 23.10 17.48 13.81
C GLN A 25 23.54 18.64 14.71
N GLU A 26 23.74 19.82 14.13
CA GLU A 26 24.22 21.01 14.84
C GLU A 26 23.10 21.62 15.71
N PRO A 27 23.27 21.71 17.05
CA PRO A 27 22.21 22.19 17.93
C PRO A 27 21.80 23.64 17.69
N GLU A 28 22.71 24.47 17.17
CA GLU A 28 22.39 25.85 16.78
C GLU A 28 21.43 25.88 15.59
N ALA A 29 21.71 25.08 14.55
CA ALA A 29 20.84 24.96 13.39
C ALA A 29 19.45 24.40 13.76
N VAL A 30 19.38 23.46 14.72
CA VAL A 30 18.09 22.96 15.22
C VAL A 30 17.25 24.08 15.85
N ARG A 31 17.86 24.99 16.61
CA ARG A 31 17.15 26.12 17.22
C ARG A 31 16.75 27.16 16.17
N GLU A 32 17.68 27.50 15.28
CA GLU A 32 17.49 28.48 14.21
C GLU A 32 16.33 28.08 13.28
N TYR A 33 16.25 26.80 12.91
CA TYR A 33 15.26 26.28 11.96
C TYR A 33 14.12 25.51 12.63
N SER A 34 13.89 25.71 13.94
CA SER A 34 12.94 24.89 14.72
C SER A 34 11.50 24.92 14.19
N GLU A 35 11.03 26.08 13.70
CA GLU A 35 9.69 26.21 13.11
C GLU A 35 9.57 25.43 11.79
N LEU A 36 10.58 25.52 10.93
CA LEU A 36 10.62 24.78 9.66
C LEU A 36 10.67 23.26 9.90
N ILE A 37 11.53 22.82 10.82
CA ILE A 37 11.65 21.41 11.19
C ILE A 37 10.30 20.90 11.72
N MET A 38 9.60 21.69 12.55
CA MET A 38 8.29 21.31 13.07
C MET A 38 7.26 21.16 11.94
N GLN A 39 7.24 22.10 10.98
CA GLN A 39 6.36 22.02 9.82
C GLN A 39 6.60 20.77 8.96
N ASP A 40 7.87 20.37 8.79
CA ASP A 40 8.22 19.14 8.07
C ASP A 40 7.69 17.90 8.81
N PHE A 41 7.78 17.87 10.14
CA PHE A 41 7.18 16.79 10.95
C PHE A 41 5.66 16.73 10.82
N GLU A 42 4.98 17.87 10.91
CA GLU A 42 3.53 17.95 10.74
C GLU A 42 3.11 17.45 9.35
N THR A 43 3.86 17.85 8.32
CA THR A 43 3.66 17.39 6.94
C THR A 43 3.81 15.87 6.84
N TYR A 44 4.89 15.30 7.38
CA TYR A 44 5.11 13.85 7.41
C TYR A 44 3.96 13.11 8.11
N PHE A 45 3.53 13.58 9.28
CA PHE A 45 2.46 12.92 10.03
C PHE A 45 1.09 13.04 9.37
N SER A 46 0.83 14.11 8.62
CA SER A 46 -0.38 14.22 7.81
C SER A 46 -0.39 13.21 6.65
N GLN A 47 0.78 12.96 6.03
CA GLN A 47 0.89 12.10 4.86
C GLN A 47 1.03 10.62 5.22
N ILE A 48 1.63 10.27 6.36
CA ILE A 48 1.81 8.87 6.75
C ILE A 48 0.47 8.14 6.95
N GLY A 49 -0.56 8.85 7.43
CA GLY A 49 -1.91 8.29 7.55
C GLY A 49 -2.49 7.89 6.19
N VAL A 50 -2.34 8.75 5.17
CA VAL A 50 -2.79 8.49 3.79
C VAL A 50 -2.02 7.30 3.19
N TYR A 51 -0.72 7.24 3.42
CA TYR A 51 0.12 6.13 2.95
C TYR A 51 -0.31 4.78 3.57
N LEU A 52 -0.53 4.75 4.90
CA LEU A 52 -0.96 3.54 5.59
C LEU A 52 -2.35 3.09 5.13
N GLN A 53 -3.29 4.02 4.97
CA GLN A 53 -4.61 3.71 4.44
C GLN A 53 -4.52 3.06 3.05
N CYS A 54 -3.71 3.62 2.15
CA CYS A 54 -3.47 3.02 0.84
C CYS A 54 -2.97 1.58 0.97
N LEU A 55 -1.95 1.32 1.80
CA LEU A 55 -1.41 -0.03 1.99
C LEU A 55 -2.46 -1.01 2.52
N ASP A 56 -3.32 -0.57 3.44
CA ASP A 56 -4.39 -1.41 3.99
C ASP A 56 -5.45 -1.76 2.93
N GLU A 57 -5.80 -0.80 2.06
CA GLU A 57 -6.69 -1.02 0.92
C GLU A 57 -6.08 -2.01 -0.09
N GLU A 58 -4.80 -1.85 -0.42
CA GLU A 58 -4.06 -2.78 -1.30
C GLU A 58 -4.03 -4.21 -0.73
N ARG A 59 -3.75 -4.31 0.57
CA ARG A 59 -3.75 -5.58 1.29
C ARG A 59 -5.12 -6.25 1.24
N GLN A 60 -6.18 -5.48 1.45
CA GLN A 60 -7.55 -6.02 1.44
C GLN A 60 -7.95 -6.49 0.03
N ARG A 61 -7.66 -5.70 -1.02
CA ARG A 61 -7.93 -6.12 -2.40
C ARG A 61 -7.19 -7.42 -2.73
N ALA A 62 -5.88 -7.47 -2.47
CA ALA A 62 -5.06 -8.65 -2.77
C ALA A 62 -5.57 -9.90 -2.02
N PHE A 63 -6.08 -9.73 -0.81
CA PHE A 63 -6.66 -10.83 -0.04
C PHE A 63 -7.93 -11.39 -0.69
N VAL A 64 -8.83 -10.53 -1.17
CA VAL A 64 -10.05 -10.95 -1.89
C VAL A 64 -9.69 -11.68 -3.18
N GLU A 65 -8.77 -11.13 -3.98
CA GLU A 65 -8.29 -11.77 -5.21
C GLU A 65 -7.71 -13.17 -4.94
N ALA A 66 -6.88 -13.30 -3.90
CA ALA A 66 -6.31 -14.59 -3.52
C ALA A 66 -7.38 -15.61 -3.10
N GLN A 67 -8.45 -15.17 -2.44
CA GLN A 67 -9.59 -16.04 -2.12
C GLN A 67 -10.29 -16.54 -3.38
N GLU A 68 -10.62 -15.64 -4.31
CA GLU A 68 -11.28 -15.98 -5.57
C GLU A 68 -10.43 -16.95 -6.40
N VAL A 69 -9.14 -16.69 -6.54
CA VAL A 69 -8.20 -17.57 -7.26
C VAL A 69 -8.09 -18.93 -6.57
N SER A 70 -8.07 -18.96 -5.24
CA SER A 70 -8.05 -20.23 -4.48
C SER A 70 -9.31 -21.06 -4.70
N GLU A 71 -10.49 -20.42 -4.80
CA GLU A 71 -11.71 -21.12 -5.14
C GLU A 71 -11.72 -21.68 -6.57
N GLN A 72 -11.21 -20.91 -7.53
CA GLN A 72 -11.06 -21.37 -8.91
C GLN A 72 -10.11 -22.57 -8.96
N TYR A 73 -8.98 -22.51 -8.25
CA TYR A 73 -8.03 -23.60 -8.13
C TYR A 73 -8.68 -24.86 -7.54
N ARG A 74 -9.46 -24.72 -6.46
CA ARG A 74 -10.20 -25.83 -5.84
C ARG A 74 -11.18 -26.50 -6.82
N LYS A 75 -11.92 -25.71 -7.61
CA LYS A 75 -12.85 -26.24 -8.63
C LYS A 75 -12.10 -26.97 -9.73
N PHE A 76 -11.00 -26.41 -10.21
CA PHE A 76 -10.13 -27.02 -11.22
C PHE A 76 -9.57 -28.37 -10.74
N PHE A 77 -9.06 -28.41 -9.51
CA PHE A 77 -8.53 -29.62 -8.90
C PHE A 77 -9.60 -30.72 -8.81
N ALA A 78 -10.78 -30.38 -8.28
CA ALA A 78 -11.92 -31.30 -8.19
C ALA A 78 -12.37 -31.84 -9.57
N ALA A 79 -12.30 -31.02 -10.63
CA ALA A 79 -12.68 -31.42 -11.97
C ALA A 79 -11.62 -32.28 -12.69
N THR A 80 -10.33 -32.15 -12.32
CA THR A 80 -9.22 -32.82 -13.00
C THR A 80 -8.69 -34.05 -12.25
N GLY A 81 -9.05 -34.23 -10.97
CA GLY A 81 -8.66 -35.40 -10.19
C GLY A 81 -7.14 -35.54 -9.97
N ARG A 82 -6.39 -34.44 -10.13
CA ARG A 82 -5.08 -34.31 -9.48
C ARG A 82 -5.27 -34.05 -7.99
#